data_AF-A0A0S8C8B3-F1
#
_entry.id   AF-A0A0S8C8B3-F1
#
_cell.length_a   1.000
_cell.length_b   1.000
_cell.length_c   1.000
_cell.angle_alpha   90.00
_cell.angle_beta   90.00
_cell.angle_gamma   90.00
#
_symmetry.space_group_name_H-M   'P 1'
#
loop_
_entity.id
_entity.type
_entity.pdbx_description
1 polymer ?
#
loop_
_entity_poly.entity_id
_entity_poly.type
_entity_poly.pdbx_seq_one_letter_code
_entity_poly.pdbx_strand_id
1 'polypeptide(L)'
;MSAPPRDAQATRLAELLSQCGLKNQRAFSELYSLTSPKLFGVALRILRRQDWAEEVLQECYMNIWNHAADYAAAKSAPLTWMTSIVRNRCLDWLRRPQQEATGDEYEIAVEAWQDENPGPVEQLMASGDAAALGHCLKELDARQRQGIMLAFFHGMSHSEVADHMKQPLGTVKTWVRRGLERLKGCLEKDGNR
;
A
#
# COMPACT_ATOMS: atom_id res chain seq x y z
N MET A 1 10.48 -22.75 -12.41
CA MET A 1 11.24 -22.18 -11.27
C MET A 1 10.26 -21.98 -10.14
N SER A 2 10.42 -22.72 -9.03
CA SER A 2 9.50 -22.64 -7.89
C SER A 2 9.62 -21.27 -7.22
N ALA A 3 8.49 -20.64 -6.89
CA ALA A 3 8.51 -19.37 -6.16
C ALA A 3 9.16 -19.60 -4.78
N PRO A 4 10.12 -18.75 -4.38
CA PRO A 4 10.72 -18.87 -3.06
C PRO A 4 9.65 -18.65 -1.97
N PRO A 5 9.81 -19.26 -0.78
CA PRO A 5 8.88 -19.03 0.34
C PRO A 5 8.79 -17.53 0.66
N ARG A 6 7.59 -17.06 1.06
CA ARG A 6 7.26 -15.62 1.24
C ARG A 6 8.28 -14.88 2.11
N ASP A 7 8.80 -15.53 3.16
CA ASP A 7 9.80 -14.96 4.07
C ASP A 7 11.17 -14.77 3.40
N ALA A 8 11.57 -15.69 2.51
CA ALA A 8 12.81 -15.57 1.76
C ALA A 8 12.73 -14.42 0.74
N GLN A 9 11.58 -14.23 0.10
CA GLN A 9 11.37 -13.10 -0.80
C GLN A 9 11.38 -11.76 -0.06
N ALA A 10 10.70 -11.67 1.10
CA ALA A 10 10.71 -10.46 1.92
C ALA A 10 12.12 -10.11 2.40
N THR A 11 12.90 -11.11 2.84
CA THR A 11 14.30 -10.95 3.25
C THR A 11 15.15 -10.45 2.09
N ARG A 12 15.02 -11.05 0.90
CA ARG A 12 15.74 -10.63 -0.30
C ARG A 12 15.44 -9.18 -0.69
N LEU A 13 14.17 -8.77 -0.65
CA LEU A 13 13.78 -7.39 -0.97
C LEU A 13 14.33 -6.39 0.06
N ALA A 14 14.40 -6.76 1.34
CA ALA A 14 14.99 -5.93 2.38
C ALA A 14 16.50 -5.73 2.17
N GLU A 15 17.22 -6.79 1.80
CA GLU A 15 18.64 -6.72 1.44
C GLU A 15 18.87 -5.79 0.24
N LEU A 16 18.04 -5.93 -0.80
CA LEU A 16 18.14 -5.10 -2.00
C LEU A 16 17.87 -3.63 -1.68
N LEU A 17 16.90 -3.30 -0.82
CA LEU A 17 16.66 -1.94 -0.35
C LEU A 17 17.85 -1.39 0.44
N SER A 18 18.46 -2.18 1.33
CA SER A 18 19.67 -1.77 2.05
C SER A 18 20.81 -1.43 1.09
N GLN A 19 21.05 -2.28 0.08
CA GLN A 19 22.03 -2.05 -0.97
C GLN A 19 21.71 -0.81 -1.83
N CYS A 20 20.44 -0.55 -2.11
CA CYS A 20 20.01 0.69 -2.78
C CYS A 20 20.32 1.94 -1.94
N GLY A 21 20.19 1.85 -0.61
CA GLY A 21 20.61 2.91 0.32
C GLY A 21 22.10 3.25 0.18
N LEU A 22 22.93 2.26 -0.14
CA LEU A 22 24.35 2.40 -0.46
C LEU A 22 24.63 2.77 -1.93
N LYS A 23 23.61 3.16 -2.69
CA LYS A 23 23.68 3.54 -4.11
C LYS A 23 24.21 2.44 -5.03
N ASN A 24 23.94 1.17 -4.71
CA ASN A 24 24.23 0.04 -5.60
C ASN A 24 23.18 -0.06 -6.73
N GLN A 25 23.58 0.32 -7.95
CA GLN A 25 22.71 0.30 -9.13
C GLN A 25 22.25 -1.11 -9.52
N ARG A 26 23.07 -2.15 -9.31
CA ARG A 26 22.69 -3.54 -9.63
C ARG A 26 21.56 -4.02 -8.72
N ALA A 27 21.66 -3.70 -7.43
CA ALA A 27 20.61 -4.02 -6.47
C ALA A 27 19.29 -3.31 -6.82
N PHE A 28 19.36 -2.06 -7.28
CA PHE A 28 18.17 -1.33 -7.72
C PHE A 28 17.54 -1.92 -8.98
N SER A 29 18.36 -2.32 -9.95
CA SER A 29 17.86 -3.01 -11.15
C SER A 29 17.17 -4.32 -10.80
N GLU A 30 17.74 -5.12 -9.89
CA GLU A 30 17.12 -6.37 -9.43
C GLU A 30 15.82 -6.11 -8.65
N LEU A 31 15.83 -5.12 -7.75
CA LEU A 31 14.65 -4.70 -7.00
C LEU A 31 13.51 -4.28 -7.95
N TYR A 32 13.84 -3.49 -8.98
CA TYR A 32 12.90 -3.07 -10.01
C TYR A 32 12.31 -4.30 -10.73
N SER A 33 13.13 -5.19 -11.26
CA SER A 33 12.67 -6.38 -11.98
C SER A 33 11.77 -7.29 -11.14
N LEU A 34 12.05 -7.42 -9.85
CA LEU A 34 11.26 -8.26 -8.94
C LEU A 34 9.91 -7.65 -8.54
N THR A 35 9.77 -6.32 -8.58
CA THR A 35 8.63 -5.63 -7.97
C THR A 35 7.76 -4.85 -8.96
N SER A 36 8.31 -4.47 -10.11
CA SER A 36 7.64 -3.56 -11.05
C SER A 36 6.34 -4.12 -11.63
N PRO A 37 6.18 -5.42 -11.96
CA PRO A 37 4.90 -5.91 -12.48
C PRO A 37 3.77 -5.75 -11.46
N LYS A 38 4.06 -5.99 -10.18
CA LYS A 38 3.06 -5.88 -9.11
C LYS A 38 2.74 -4.43 -8.76
N LEU A 39 3.76 -3.59 -8.66
CA LEU A 39 3.57 -2.17 -8.36
C LEU A 39 2.89 -1.43 -9.52
N PHE A 40 3.20 -1.80 -10.77
CA PHE A 40 2.49 -1.34 -11.95
C PHE A 40 1.01 -1.73 -11.92
N GLY A 41 0.70 -2.99 -11.60
CA GLY A 41 -0.69 -3.45 -11.46
C GLY A 41 -1.48 -2.68 -10.41
N VAL A 42 -0.84 -2.26 -9.31
CA VAL A 42 -1.44 -1.38 -8.31
C VAL A 42 -1.73 0.00 -8.90
N ALA A 43 -0.75 0.62 -9.56
CA ALA A 43 -0.91 1.93 -10.16
C ALA A 43 -2.02 1.95 -11.23
N LEU A 44 -2.04 0.94 -12.12
CA LEU A 44 -3.04 0.80 -13.17
C LEU A 44 -4.46 0.64 -12.60
N ARG A 45 -4.61 -0.09 -11.49
CA ARG A 45 -5.91 -0.25 -10.82
C ARG A 45 -6.42 1.06 -10.22
N ILE A 46 -5.54 1.93 -9.75
CA ILE A 46 -5.91 3.22 -9.17
C ILE A 46 -6.17 4.27 -10.26
N LEU A 47 -5.27 4.37 -11.25
CA LEU A 47 -5.26 5.44 -12.24
C LEU A 47 -6.13 5.16 -13.47
N ARG A 48 -6.44 3.88 -13.74
CA ARG A 48 -7.21 3.43 -14.92
C ARG A 48 -6.63 3.86 -16.28
N ARG A 49 -5.43 4.42 -16.30
CA ARG A 49 -4.70 4.88 -17.49
C ARG A 49 -3.28 4.34 -17.48
N GLN A 50 -2.89 3.71 -18.58
CA GLN A 50 -1.60 3.04 -18.68
C GLN A 50 -0.43 4.04 -18.65
N ASP A 51 -0.54 5.11 -19.44
CA ASP A 51 0.44 6.18 -19.52
C ASP A 51 0.70 6.84 -18.15
N TRP A 52 -0.36 7.16 -17.41
CA TRP A 52 -0.24 7.69 -16.04
C TRP A 52 0.38 6.69 -15.08
N ALA A 53 0.02 5.40 -15.19
CA ALA A 53 0.59 4.36 -14.35
C ALA A 53 2.09 4.17 -14.59
N GLU A 54 2.54 4.25 -15.85
CA GLU A 54 3.95 4.17 -16.21
C GLU A 54 4.74 5.37 -15.64
N GLU A 55 4.22 6.58 -15.81
CA GLU A 55 4.87 7.80 -15.30
C GLU A 55 4.96 7.82 -13.77
N VAL A 56 3.84 7.52 -13.09
CA VAL A 56 3.81 7.42 -11.62
C VAL A 56 4.78 6.36 -11.11
N LEU A 57 4.86 5.21 -11.79
CA LEU A 57 5.76 4.14 -11.37
C LEU A 57 7.23 4.57 -11.47
N GLN A 58 7.61 5.27 -12.55
CA GLN A 58 8.97 5.82 -12.69
C GLN A 58 9.31 6.79 -11.55
N GLU A 59 8.41 7.75 -11.26
CA GLU A 59 8.60 8.69 -10.15
C GLU A 59 8.74 7.97 -8.79
N CYS A 60 7.96 6.91 -8.57
CA CYS A 60 8.02 6.12 -7.35
C CYS A 60 9.34 5.37 -7.20
N TYR A 61 9.87 4.80 -8.28
CA TYR A 61 11.18 4.15 -8.24
C TYR A 61 12.32 5.13 -7.98
N MET A 62 12.24 6.35 -8.51
CA MET A 62 13.18 7.42 -8.16
C MET A 62 13.08 7.80 -6.69
N ASN A 63 11.86 7.88 -6.14
CA ASN A 63 11.65 8.12 -4.72
C ASN A 63 12.25 6.99 -3.87
N ILE A 64 11.98 5.74 -4.22
CA ILE A 64 12.53 4.55 -3.56
C ILE A 64 14.06 4.58 -3.57
N TRP A 65 14.70 4.86 -4.71
CA TRP A 65 16.16 4.97 -4.80
C TRP A 65 16.75 6.06 -3.89
N ASN A 66 16.05 7.19 -3.76
CA ASN A 66 16.50 8.31 -2.95
C ASN A 66 16.30 8.08 -1.45
N HIS A 67 15.32 7.27 -1.06
CA HIS A 67 14.93 7.07 0.35
C HIS A 67 15.07 5.62 0.83
N ALA A 68 15.74 4.76 0.05
CA ALA A 68 15.96 3.36 0.41
C ALA A 68 16.73 3.21 1.75
N ALA A 69 17.60 4.16 2.08
CA ALA A 69 18.30 4.18 3.37
C ALA A 69 17.38 4.40 4.58
N ASP A 70 16.20 5.01 4.37
CA ASP A 70 15.22 5.27 5.42
C ASP A 70 14.29 4.08 5.67
N TYR A 71 14.38 3.03 4.83
CA TYR A 71 13.59 1.81 5.01
C TYR A 71 13.99 1.11 6.31
N ALA A 72 12.98 0.79 7.14
CA ALA A 72 13.16 0.07 8.38
C ALA A 72 12.33 -1.20 8.39
N ALA A 73 12.99 -2.36 8.32
CA ALA A 73 12.33 -3.67 8.29
C ALA A 73 11.44 -3.94 9.52
N ALA A 74 11.76 -3.34 10.67
CA ALA A 74 10.94 -3.43 11.88
C ALA A 74 9.58 -2.73 11.76
N LYS A 75 9.41 -1.79 10.81
CA LYS A 75 8.17 -1.01 10.64
C LYS A 75 7.23 -1.62 9.61
N SER A 76 7.75 -2.22 8.54
CA SER A 76 6.95 -2.82 7.48
C SER A 76 7.76 -3.75 6.60
N ALA A 77 7.08 -4.73 5.98
CA ALA A 77 7.66 -5.54 4.91
C ALA A 77 8.02 -4.66 3.70
N PRO A 78 9.08 -4.98 2.94
CA PRO A 78 9.56 -4.15 1.83
C PRO A 78 8.49 -3.82 0.80
N LEU A 79 7.76 -4.85 0.36
CA LEU A 79 6.75 -4.71 -0.68
C LEU A 79 5.56 -3.88 -0.21
N THR A 80 5.21 -3.97 1.09
CA THR A 80 4.18 -3.12 1.70
C THR A 80 4.59 -1.66 1.69
N TRP A 81 5.83 -1.35 2.08
CA TRP A 81 6.38 0.01 2.03
C TRP A 81 6.39 0.59 0.61
N MET A 82 6.89 -0.17 -0.37
CA MET A 82 6.90 0.26 -1.78
C MET A 82 5.48 0.46 -2.33
N THR A 83 4.54 -0.41 -1.96
CA THR A 83 3.14 -0.28 -2.39
C THR A 83 2.49 0.98 -1.82
N SER A 84 2.80 1.35 -0.56
CA SER A 84 2.33 2.61 0.02
C SER A 84 2.86 3.83 -0.72
N ILE A 85 4.13 3.83 -1.16
CA ILE A 85 4.70 4.92 -1.97
C ILE A 85 3.92 5.07 -3.29
N VAL A 86 3.73 3.97 -4.01
CA VAL A 86 3.01 3.96 -5.29
C VAL A 86 1.58 4.45 -5.14
N ARG A 87 0.85 3.87 -4.18
CA ARG A 87 -0.53 4.25 -3.88
C ARG A 87 -0.67 5.74 -3.58
N ASN A 88 0.20 6.28 -2.70
CA ASN A 88 0.16 7.69 -2.33
C ASN A 88 0.40 8.58 -3.56
N ARG A 89 1.39 8.23 -4.39
CA ARG A 89 1.67 8.97 -5.62
C ARG A 89 0.53 8.92 -6.63
N CYS A 90 -0.12 7.76 -6.81
CA CYS A 90 -1.30 7.66 -7.68
C CYS A 90 -2.42 8.59 -7.22
N LEU A 91 -2.67 8.65 -5.90
CA LEU A 91 -3.70 9.54 -5.36
C LEU A 91 -3.30 11.01 -5.51
N ASP A 92 -2.03 11.35 -5.29
CA ASP A 92 -1.53 12.70 -5.57
C ASP A 92 -1.71 13.09 -7.04
N TRP A 93 -1.52 12.14 -7.96
CA TRP A 93 -1.74 12.33 -9.38
C TRP A 93 -3.21 12.66 -9.70
N LEU A 94 -4.15 11.90 -9.13
CA LEU A 94 -5.59 12.11 -9.30
C LEU A 94 -6.10 13.40 -8.64
N ARG A 95 -5.38 13.94 -7.65
CA ARG A 95 -5.71 15.22 -7.00
C ARG A 95 -5.29 16.45 -7.82
N ARG A 96 -4.45 16.30 -8.86
CA ARG A 96 -4.03 17.43 -9.68
C ARG A 96 -5.27 18.02 -10.39
N PRO A 97 -5.51 19.35 -10.32
CA PRO A 97 -6.61 19.96 -11.06
C PRO A 97 -6.43 19.62 -12.52
N GLN A 98 -7.41 18.91 -13.08
CA GLN A 98 -7.34 18.41 -14.44
C GLN A 98 -7.46 19.60 -15.40
N GLN A 99 -6.33 20.20 -15.77
CA GLN A 99 -6.32 21.21 -16.84
C GLN A 99 -6.60 20.61 -18.22
N GLU A 100 -6.83 19.30 -18.32
CA GLU A 100 -7.12 18.58 -19.56
C GLU A 100 -8.20 17.49 -19.39
N ALA A 101 -9.30 17.76 -18.69
CA ALA A 101 -10.51 16.95 -18.82
C ALA A 101 -11.65 17.77 -19.39
N THR A 102 -11.89 17.57 -20.68
CA THR A 102 -13.24 17.60 -21.21
C THR A 102 -14.09 16.53 -20.51
N GLY A 103 -15.04 16.97 -19.68
CA GLY A 103 -16.32 16.31 -19.42
C GLY A 103 -16.32 15.01 -18.60
N ASP A 104 -17.00 15.06 -17.44
CA ASP A 104 -17.80 13.97 -16.88
C ASP A 104 -17.10 12.70 -16.30
N GLU A 105 -15.84 12.77 -15.88
CA GLU A 105 -15.17 11.59 -15.24
C GLU A 105 -14.90 11.73 -13.73
N TYR A 106 -15.17 12.89 -13.12
CA TYR A 106 -14.76 13.17 -11.74
C TYR A 106 -15.66 12.53 -10.66
N GLU A 107 -16.91 12.15 -10.98
CA GLU A 107 -17.84 11.58 -9.99
C GLU A 107 -17.79 10.04 -9.88
N ILE A 108 -17.25 9.33 -10.88
CA ILE A 108 -17.32 7.85 -10.92
C ILE A 108 -16.17 7.19 -10.13
N ALA A 109 -15.08 7.90 -9.86
CA ALA A 109 -13.88 7.34 -9.22
C ALA A 109 -14.07 6.97 -7.74
N VAL A 110 -15.02 7.61 -7.04
CA VAL A 110 -15.30 7.36 -5.61
C VAL A 110 -16.39 6.30 -5.41
N GLU A 111 -17.33 6.15 -6.35
CA GLU A 111 -18.47 5.23 -6.22
C GLU A 111 -18.18 3.81 -6.72
N ALA A 112 -17.31 3.62 -7.73
CA ALA A 112 -17.06 2.30 -8.33
C ALA A 112 -16.22 1.31 -7.48
N TRP A 113 -15.79 1.69 -6.27
CA TRP A 113 -15.12 0.78 -5.33
C TRP A 113 -16.11 0.17 -4.30
N GLN A 114 -17.41 0.36 -4.51
CA GLN A 114 -18.50 -0.32 -3.79
C GLN A 114 -18.88 -1.67 -4.42
N ASP A 115 -18.25 -2.10 -5.53
CA ASP A 115 -18.66 -3.34 -6.20
C ASP A 115 -18.09 -4.58 -5.49
N GLU A 116 -18.99 -5.29 -4.80
CA GLU A 116 -18.79 -6.52 -4.01
C GLU A 116 -18.49 -7.74 -4.88
N ASN A 117 -17.50 -7.66 -5.78
CA ASN A 117 -17.09 -8.83 -6.56
C ASN A 117 -15.61 -9.14 -6.37
N PRO A 118 -15.26 -10.29 -5.75
CA PRO A 118 -13.88 -10.55 -5.36
C PRO A 118 -12.99 -10.75 -6.58
N GLY A 119 -11.98 -9.90 -6.70
CA GLY A 119 -11.02 -9.95 -7.81
C GLY A 119 -9.95 -11.03 -7.60
N PRO A 120 -9.12 -11.33 -8.63
CA PRO A 120 -8.03 -12.31 -8.53
C PRO A 120 -6.99 -12.00 -7.42
N VAL A 121 -6.97 -10.76 -6.93
CA VAL A 121 -6.17 -10.32 -5.77
C VAL A 121 -6.71 -10.91 -4.46
N GLU A 122 -8.01 -11.13 -4.33
CA GLU A 122 -8.61 -11.83 -3.18
C GLU A 122 -8.43 -13.34 -3.25
N GLN A 123 -8.34 -13.93 -4.44
CA GLN A 123 -7.91 -15.34 -4.59
C GLN A 123 -6.44 -15.53 -4.19
N LEU A 124 -5.60 -14.49 -4.34
CA LEU A 124 -4.22 -14.49 -3.84
C LEU A 124 -4.12 -14.26 -2.32
N MET A 125 -5.19 -13.72 -1.72
CA MET A 125 -5.37 -13.60 -0.27
C MET A 125 -5.89 -14.90 0.36
N ALA A 126 -6.10 -15.98 -0.39
CA ALA A 126 -6.46 -17.31 0.15
C ALA A 126 -5.28 -18.05 0.84
N SER A 127 -4.46 -17.34 1.59
CA SER A 127 -3.46 -17.87 2.52
C SER A 127 -3.92 -17.61 3.95
N GLY A 128 -3.56 -18.47 4.91
CA GLY A 128 -3.91 -18.32 6.33
C GLY A 128 -3.73 -16.89 6.88
N ASP A 129 -2.73 -16.16 6.39
CA ASP A 129 -2.44 -14.76 6.73
C ASP A 129 -3.60 -13.78 6.50
N ALA A 130 -4.40 -13.94 5.43
CA ALA A 130 -5.48 -13.00 5.16
C ALA A 130 -6.75 -13.33 5.94
N ALA A 131 -6.98 -14.62 6.23
CA ALA A 131 -8.04 -15.04 7.13
C ALA A 131 -7.77 -14.54 8.56
N ALA A 132 -6.52 -14.66 9.04
CA ALA A 132 -6.07 -14.12 10.32
C ALA A 132 -6.17 -12.59 10.34
N LEU A 133 -5.75 -11.90 9.27
CA LEU A 133 -5.90 -10.44 9.17
C LEU A 133 -7.38 -10.02 9.20
N GLY A 134 -8.25 -10.72 8.46
CA GLY A 134 -9.69 -10.47 8.45
C GLY A 134 -10.33 -10.68 9.83
N HIS A 135 -9.88 -11.69 10.57
CA HIS A 135 -10.28 -11.91 11.97
C HIS A 135 -9.82 -10.76 12.88
N CYS A 136 -8.54 -10.43 12.88
CA CYS A 136 -7.97 -9.37 13.71
C CYS A 136 -8.55 -7.98 13.41
N LEU A 137 -8.91 -7.69 12.14
CA LEU A 137 -9.61 -6.47 11.77
C LEU A 137 -11.02 -6.38 12.39
N LYS A 138 -11.71 -7.52 12.57
CA LYS A 138 -13.03 -7.56 13.21
C LYS A 138 -12.95 -7.25 14.71
N GLU A 139 -11.83 -7.55 15.36
CA GLU A 139 -11.60 -7.23 16.80
C GLU A 139 -11.34 -5.75 17.07
N LEU A 140 -11.03 -4.96 16.04
CA LEU A 140 -10.88 -3.52 16.18
C LEU A 140 -12.24 -2.83 16.35
N ASP A 141 -12.22 -1.73 17.10
CA ASP A 141 -13.36 -0.80 17.11
C ASP A 141 -13.62 -0.28 15.69
N ALA A 142 -14.90 -0.07 15.37
CA ALA A 142 -15.35 0.34 14.04
C ALA A 142 -14.59 1.56 13.50
N ARG A 143 -14.27 2.54 14.37
CA ARG A 143 -13.56 3.76 13.95
C ARG A 143 -12.08 3.51 13.68
N GLN A 144 -11.44 2.63 14.46
CA GLN A 144 -10.06 2.23 14.24
C GLN A 144 -9.93 1.42 12.94
N ARG A 145 -10.84 0.45 12.75
CA ARG A 145 -10.93 -0.32 11.51
C ARG A 145 -11.16 0.60 10.32
N GLN A 146 -12.15 1.49 10.37
CA GLN A 146 -12.45 2.39 9.28
C GLN A 146 -11.27 3.33 8.95
N GLY A 147 -10.63 3.93 9.96
CA GLY A 147 -9.47 4.78 9.72
C GLY A 147 -8.29 4.05 9.08
N ILE A 148 -8.05 2.79 9.49
CA ILE A 148 -7.03 1.92 8.87
C ILE A 148 -7.43 1.53 7.46
N MET A 149 -8.70 1.18 7.21
CA MET A 149 -9.19 0.87 5.87
C MET A 149 -9.01 2.06 4.93
N LEU A 150 -9.43 3.25 5.34
CA LEU A 150 -9.28 4.48 4.54
C LEU A 150 -7.80 4.80 4.28
N ALA A 151 -6.94 4.69 5.29
CA ALA A 151 -5.53 4.98 5.12
C ALA A 151 -4.79 3.97 4.24
N PHE A 152 -5.03 2.67 4.42
CA PHE A 152 -4.22 1.62 3.79
C PHE A 152 -4.87 1.00 2.55
N PHE A 153 -6.20 0.90 2.51
CA PHE A 153 -6.94 0.31 1.39
C PHE A 153 -7.52 1.36 0.46
N HIS A 154 -7.80 2.57 0.94
CA HIS A 154 -8.15 3.73 0.10
C HIS A 154 -7.00 4.71 -0.10
N GLY A 155 -5.85 4.51 0.58
CA GLY A 155 -4.64 5.33 0.41
C GLY A 155 -4.75 6.78 0.87
N MET A 156 -5.79 7.09 1.64
CA MET A 156 -5.99 8.43 2.16
C MET A 156 -4.87 8.77 3.15
N SER A 157 -4.34 9.98 3.07
CA SER A 157 -3.46 10.52 4.11
C SER A 157 -4.23 10.66 5.43
N HIS A 158 -3.52 10.72 6.56
CA HIS A 158 -4.17 10.90 7.86
C HIS A 158 -5.04 12.17 7.94
N SER A 159 -4.66 13.24 7.23
CA SER A 159 -5.47 14.47 7.08
C SER A 159 -6.76 14.20 6.35
N GLU A 160 -6.72 13.48 5.24
CA GLU A 160 -7.93 13.19 4.47
C GLU A 160 -8.84 12.20 5.18
N VAL A 161 -8.29 11.22 5.90
CA VAL A 161 -9.09 10.36 6.77
C VAL A 161 -9.76 11.19 7.86
N ALA A 162 -9.08 12.19 8.41
CA ALA A 162 -9.64 13.12 9.39
C ALA A 162 -10.80 13.93 8.81
N ASP A 163 -10.63 14.48 7.62
CA ASP A 163 -11.67 15.24 6.92
C ASP A 163 -12.86 14.35 6.55
N HIS A 164 -12.60 13.16 6.01
CA HIS A 164 -13.63 12.19 5.61
C HIS A 164 -14.44 11.68 6.79
N MET A 165 -13.77 11.35 7.91
CA MET A 165 -14.44 10.90 9.13
C MET A 165 -15.03 12.06 9.95
N LYS A 166 -14.80 13.31 9.54
CA LYS A 166 -15.14 14.53 10.30
C LYS A 166 -14.60 14.47 11.73
N GLN A 167 -13.34 14.07 11.86
CA GLN A 167 -12.63 13.95 13.14
C GLN A 167 -11.36 14.78 13.12
N PRO A 168 -10.84 15.21 14.29
CA PRO A 168 -9.55 15.89 14.34
C PRO A 168 -8.39 14.99 13.86
N LEU A 169 -7.43 15.57 13.14
CA LEU A 169 -6.24 14.86 12.64
C LEU A 169 -5.48 14.11 13.75
N GLY A 170 -5.35 14.72 14.92
CA GLY A 170 -4.71 14.07 16.08
C GLY A 170 -5.45 12.82 16.55
N THR A 171 -6.78 12.82 16.47
CA THR A 171 -7.65 11.68 16.81
C THR A 171 -7.46 10.56 15.81
N VAL A 172 -7.48 10.85 14.51
CA VAL A 172 -7.27 9.86 13.45
C VAL A 172 -5.89 9.23 13.52
N LYS A 173 -4.82 10.03 13.66
CA LYS A 173 -3.46 9.49 13.84
C LYS A 173 -3.37 8.56 15.05
N THR A 174 -4.06 8.92 16.15
CA THR A 174 -4.08 8.09 17.36
C THR A 174 -4.85 6.78 17.15
N TRP A 175 -6.00 6.82 16.47
CA TRP A 175 -6.78 5.62 16.17
C TRP A 175 -6.07 4.68 15.22
N VAL A 176 -5.46 5.20 14.15
CA VAL A 176 -4.69 4.40 13.18
C VAL A 176 -3.51 3.76 13.89
N ARG A 177 -2.71 4.51 14.66
CA ARG A 177 -1.59 3.96 15.43
C ARG A 177 -2.03 2.85 16.39
N ARG A 178 -3.03 3.12 17.24
CA ARG A 178 -3.51 2.14 18.24
C ARG A 178 -4.16 0.91 17.59
N GLY A 179 -4.85 1.09 16.47
CA GLY A 179 -5.42 -0.02 15.72
C GLY A 179 -4.35 -0.91 15.09
N LEU A 180 -3.27 -0.31 14.55
CA LEU A 180 -2.11 -1.08 14.04
C LEU A 180 -1.37 -1.83 15.16
N GLU A 181 -1.22 -1.23 16.34
CA GLU A 181 -0.65 -1.90 17.52
C GLU A 181 -1.49 -3.13 17.94
N ARG A 182 -2.82 -3.00 17.94
CA ARG A 182 -3.74 -4.10 18.25
C ARG A 182 -3.72 -5.19 17.18
N LEU A 183 -3.70 -4.81 15.89
CA LEU A 183 -3.57 -5.75 14.78
C LEU A 183 -2.29 -6.57 14.89
N LYS A 184 -1.16 -5.92 15.17
CA LYS A 184 0.12 -6.60 15.38
C LYS A 184 0.02 -7.62 16.51
N GLY A 185 -0.49 -7.21 17.67
CA GLY A 185 -0.63 -8.12 18.83
C GLY A 185 -1.63 -9.26 18.62
N CYS A 186 -2.65 -9.07 17.79
CA CYS A 186 -3.60 -10.14 17.41
C CYS A 186 -2.94 -11.14 16.45
N LEU A 187 -2.27 -10.66 15.40
CA LEU A 187 -1.57 -11.50 14.42
C LEU A 187 -0.43 -12.31 15.05
N GLU A 188 0.29 -11.75 16.02
CA GLU A 188 1.32 -12.47 16.79
C GLU A 188 0.74 -13.62 17.63
N LYS A 189 -0.51 -13.50 18.10
CA LYS A 189 -1.20 -14.57 18.85
C LYS A 189 -1.77 -15.64 17.92
N ASP A 190 -2.36 -15.22 16.80
CA ASP A 190 -2.93 -16.13 15.81
C ASP A 190 -1.84 -16.91 15.05
N GLY A 191 -0.66 -16.34 14.84
CA GLY A 191 0.49 -17.03 14.23
C GLY A 191 1.23 -18.02 15.15
N ASN A 192 0.93 -18.00 16.46
CA ASN A 192 1.49 -18.92 17.46
C ASN A 192 0.52 -20.05 17.84
N ARG A 193 -0.48 -20.30 16.99
CA ARG A 193 -1.56 -21.28 17.19
C ARG A 193 -1.56 -22.30 16.06
#